data_AF-A0AAN6Q0G5-F1
#
_entry.id   AF-A0AAN6Q0G5-F1
#
_cell.length_a   1.000
_cell.length_b   1.000
_cell.length_c   1.000
_cell.angle_alpha   90.00
_cell.angle_beta   90.00
_cell.angle_gamma   90.00
#
_symmetry.space_group_name_H-M   'P 1'
#
loop_
_entity.id
_entity.type
_entity.pdbx_description
1 polymer ?
#
loop_
_entity_poly.entity_id
_entity_poly.type
_entity_poly.pdbx_seq_one_letter_code
_entity_poly.pdbx_strand_id
1 'polypeptide(L)'
;MVRDTYDPTLEEWLPSYICDGYPYQLVFVEGSDPRYTAMVDQFIRNADLFGLFLNYDTSSTESWNEMVANHDDNGSWCKKGVISFPTVVAAMREGSVAPNEEAERFARKRSCRFFQYSPVTGRGLCTAFASIVEHAHATRLRYATDPDGFQAAIAETAKVLTDHIRRRLVNDTAVTQSDQE
;
A
#
# COMPACT_ATOMS: atom_id res chain seq x y z
N MET A 1 19.38 -17.79 13.44
CA MET A 1 18.05 -17.17 13.64
C MET A 1 17.48 -17.01 12.25
N VAL A 2 16.61 -17.93 11.84
CA VAL A 2 15.99 -17.88 10.52
C VAL A 2 14.90 -16.81 10.60
N ARG A 3 14.96 -15.79 9.75
CA ARG A 3 13.80 -14.90 9.54
C ARG A 3 12.75 -15.77 8.85
N ASP A 4 11.82 -16.33 9.61
CA ASP A 4 10.80 -17.26 9.09
C ASP A 4 9.77 -16.56 8.16
N THR A 5 9.84 -15.24 8.06
CA THR A 5 9.03 -14.40 7.18
C THR A 5 9.89 -13.32 6.52
N TYR A 6 9.75 -13.18 5.21
CA TYR A 6 10.28 -12.05 4.44
C TYR A 6 9.47 -10.80 4.79
N ASP A 7 10.15 -9.81 5.35
CA ASP A 7 9.59 -8.50 5.67
C ASP A 7 10.35 -7.41 4.91
N PRO A 8 9.78 -6.85 3.83
CA PRO A 8 10.42 -5.82 3.03
C PRO A 8 10.58 -4.49 3.79
N THR A 9 9.95 -4.32 4.95
CA THR A 9 10.07 -3.12 5.79
C THR A 9 11.32 -3.14 6.68
N LEU A 10 11.94 -4.31 6.88
CA LEU A 10 13.11 -4.53 7.75
C LEU A 10 14.43 -4.71 6.98
N GLU A 11 14.40 -4.53 5.65
CA GLU A 11 15.59 -4.60 4.81
C GLU A 11 16.32 -3.25 4.82
N GLU A 12 17.62 -3.26 5.17
CA GLU A 12 18.45 -2.04 5.26
C GLU A 12 18.64 -1.34 3.90
N TRP A 13 18.36 -2.05 2.80
CA TRP A 13 18.47 -1.54 1.44
C TRP A 13 17.08 -1.35 0.85
N LEU A 14 16.70 -0.09 0.64
CA LEU A 14 15.47 0.26 -0.05
C LEU A 14 15.53 -0.27 -1.49
N PRO A 15 14.57 -1.11 -1.93
CA PRO A 15 14.62 -1.67 -3.26
C PRO A 15 14.45 -0.56 -4.31
N SER A 16 15.32 -0.61 -5.32
CA SER A 16 15.33 0.33 -6.44
C SER A 16 14.84 -0.34 -7.72
N TYR A 17 14.07 0.41 -8.49
CA TYR A 17 13.48 -0.01 -9.76
C TYR A 17 13.78 1.03 -10.82
N ILE A 18 13.84 0.61 -12.09
CA ILE A 18 13.95 1.51 -13.22
C ILE A 18 12.72 1.29 -14.10
N CYS A 19 11.99 2.36 -14.39
CA CYS A 19 10.83 2.36 -15.29
C CYS A 19 11.03 3.45 -16.33
N ASP A 20 11.10 3.07 -17.62
CA ASP A 20 11.38 3.96 -18.75
C ASP A 20 12.60 4.88 -18.54
N GLY A 21 13.66 4.36 -17.92
CA GLY A 21 14.90 5.08 -17.64
C GLY A 21 14.86 5.98 -16.39
N TYR A 22 13.72 6.07 -15.70
CA TYR A 22 13.59 6.80 -14.44
C TYR A 22 13.82 5.86 -13.24
N PRO A 23 14.72 6.24 -12.31
CA PRO A 23 14.94 5.49 -11.09
C PRO A 23 13.81 5.75 -10.08
N TYR A 24 13.36 4.69 -9.42
CA TYR A 24 12.38 4.71 -8.34
C TYR A 24 12.96 3.99 -7.13
N GLN A 25 12.81 4.60 -5.96
CA GLN A 25 13.12 3.96 -4.68
C GLN A 25 11.82 3.75 -3.93
N LEU A 26 11.56 2.52 -3.50
CA LEU A 26 10.38 2.22 -2.69
C LEU A 26 10.74 2.35 -1.22
N VAL A 27 9.94 3.13 -0.49
CA VAL A 27 9.96 3.22 0.96
C VAL A 27 8.67 2.58 1.46
N PHE A 28 8.80 1.58 2.31
CA PHE A 28 7.65 0.93 2.91
C PHE A 28 7.34 1.56 4.26
N VAL A 29 6.06 1.83 4.48
CA VAL A 29 5.55 2.33 5.76
C VAL A 29 4.40 1.41 6.15
N GLU A 30 4.54 0.73 7.28
CA GLU A 30 3.46 -0.07 7.84
C GLU A 30 2.45 0.84 8.53
N GLY A 31 1.18 0.77 8.11
CA GLY A 31 0.13 1.68 8.60
C GLY A 31 -0.31 1.44 10.05
N SER A 32 0.03 0.28 10.62
CA SER A 32 -0.33 -0.16 11.97
C SER A 32 0.76 0.13 13.02
N ASP A 33 1.99 0.46 12.62
CA ASP A 33 3.08 0.59 13.58
C ASP A 33 3.23 2.05 14.09
N PRO A 34 2.96 2.31 15.38
CA PRO A 34 2.97 3.64 15.96
C PRO A 34 4.36 4.29 15.97
N ARG A 35 5.45 3.52 15.83
CA ARG A 35 6.82 4.07 15.69
C ARG A 35 6.97 4.86 14.41
N TYR A 36 6.26 4.45 13.36
CA TYR A 36 6.29 5.15 12.10
C TYR A 36 5.45 6.42 12.12
N THR A 37 4.49 6.63 13.03
CA THR A 37 3.64 7.84 13.04
C THR A 37 4.40 9.17 13.05
N ALA A 38 5.48 9.25 13.84
CA ALA A 38 6.33 10.45 13.90
C ALA A 38 7.16 10.64 12.62
N MET A 39 7.54 9.52 11.98
CA MET A 39 8.27 9.52 10.72
C MET A 39 7.35 9.59 9.49
N VAL A 40 6.07 9.22 9.62
CA VAL A 40 5.05 9.17 8.57
C VAL A 40 4.89 10.56 7.98
N ASP A 41 4.80 11.59 8.81
CA ASP A 41 4.73 12.97 8.32
C ASP A 41 6.00 13.38 7.54
N GLN A 42 7.18 12.85 7.91
CA GLN A 42 8.43 13.13 7.21
C GLN A 42 8.56 12.34 5.91
N PHE A 43 8.21 11.04 5.92
CA PHE A 43 8.19 10.18 4.73
C PHE A 43 7.16 10.67 3.73
N ILE A 44 5.97 11.05 4.20
CA ILE A 44 4.91 11.63 3.38
C ILE A 44 5.37 12.95 2.77
N ARG A 45 6.05 13.83 3.51
CA ARG A 45 6.57 15.08 2.95
C ARG A 45 7.65 14.89 1.89
N ASN A 46 8.38 13.79 1.93
CA ASN A 46 9.51 13.52 1.02
C ASN A 46 9.17 12.55 -0.11
N ALA A 47 7.96 11.99 -0.13
CA ALA A 47 7.54 11.04 -1.15
C ALA A 47 7.02 11.76 -2.40
N ASP A 48 7.54 11.37 -3.58
CA ASP A 48 7.07 11.87 -4.87
C ASP A 48 5.71 11.27 -5.29
N LEU A 49 5.37 10.10 -4.76
CA LEU A 49 4.10 9.42 -4.99
C LEU A 49 3.82 8.42 -3.87
N PHE A 50 2.54 8.12 -3.66
CA PHE A 50 2.06 7.12 -2.71
C PHE A 50 1.43 5.95 -3.43
N GLY A 51 1.71 4.72 -2.98
CA GLY A 51 1.03 3.51 -3.42
C GLY A 51 0.45 2.75 -2.24
N LEU A 52 -0.57 1.94 -2.49
CA LEU A 52 -1.19 1.07 -1.50
C LEU A 52 -0.87 -0.38 -1.84
N PHE A 53 -0.27 -1.09 -0.89
CA PHE A 53 -0.08 -2.53 -0.95
C PHE A 53 -1.01 -3.18 0.07
N LEU A 54 -2.14 -3.68 -0.40
CA LEU A 54 -3.20 -4.25 0.44
C LEU A 54 -3.06 -5.76 0.43
N ASN A 55 -2.52 -6.32 1.52
CA ASN A 55 -2.32 -7.76 1.65
C ASN A 55 -3.44 -8.42 2.46
N TYR A 56 -3.71 -9.70 2.16
CA TYR A 56 -4.57 -10.55 2.99
C TYR A 56 -4.07 -11.99 3.00
N ASP A 57 -4.34 -12.73 4.08
CA ASP A 57 -4.06 -14.17 4.15
C ASP A 57 -5.16 -14.95 3.43
N THR A 58 -4.78 -15.74 2.42
CA THR A 58 -5.73 -16.57 1.64
C THR A 58 -6.47 -17.61 2.48
N SER A 59 -5.99 -17.93 3.68
CA SER A 59 -6.64 -18.83 4.63
C SER A 59 -7.53 -18.13 5.67
N SER A 60 -7.62 -16.80 5.64
CA SER A 60 -8.42 -16.03 6.59
C SER A 60 -9.44 -15.13 5.86
N THR A 61 -10.71 -15.52 5.97
CA THR A 61 -11.83 -14.68 5.51
C THR A 61 -11.88 -13.35 6.27
N GLU A 62 -11.47 -13.34 7.54
CA GLU A 62 -11.37 -12.12 8.34
C GLU A 62 -10.34 -11.16 7.75
N SER A 63 -9.14 -11.64 7.44
CA SER A 63 -8.09 -10.84 6.77
C SER A 63 -8.55 -10.32 5.40
N TRP A 64 -9.31 -11.11 4.64
CA TRP A 64 -9.94 -10.65 3.41
C TRP A 64 -10.93 -9.51 3.64
N ASN A 65 -11.84 -9.66 4.61
CA ASN A 65 -12.85 -8.64 4.93
C ASN A 65 -12.22 -7.33 5.41
N GLU A 66 -11.18 -7.41 6.24
CA GLU A 66 -10.40 -6.23 6.66
C GLU A 66 -9.72 -5.55 5.48
N MET A 67 -9.13 -6.30 4.56
CA MET A 67 -8.51 -5.75 3.35
C MET A 67 -9.54 -5.01 2.49
N VAL A 68 -10.73 -5.60 2.30
CA VAL A 68 -11.83 -4.95 1.57
C VAL A 68 -12.30 -3.67 2.27
N ALA A 69 -12.46 -3.71 3.59
CA ALA A 69 -12.83 -2.53 4.38
C ALA A 69 -11.76 -1.42 4.26
N ASN A 70 -10.48 -1.78 4.37
CA ASN A 70 -9.36 -0.85 4.18
C ASN A 70 -9.37 -0.22 2.79
N HIS A 71 -9.58 -1.03 1.76
CA HIS A 71 -9.69 -0.53 0.40
C HIS A 71 -10.85 0.48 0.26
N ASP A 72 -12.02 0.17 0.80
CA ASP A 72 -13.21 1.02 0.64
C ASP A 72 -13.10 2.32 1.42
N ASP A 73 -12.50 2.25 2.61
CA ASP A 73 -12.11 3.43 3.38
C ASP A 73 -11.12 4.31 2.58
N ASN A 74 -10.10 3.71 1.96
CA ASN A 74 -9.13 4.41 1.12
C ASN A 74 -9.76 4.99 -0.16
N GLY A 75 -10.69 4.25 -0.78
CA GLY A 75 -11.39 4.65 -2.00
C GLY A 75 -12.29 5.88 -1.80
N SER A 76 -12.74 6.13 -0.56
CA SER A 76 -13.47 7.34 -0.22
C SER A 76 -12.64 8.63 -0.37
N TRP A 77 -11.30 8.52 -0.38
CA TRP A 77 -10.37 9.66 -0.42
C TRP A 77 -10.17 10.26 -1.80
N CYS A 78 -10.26 9.42 -2.84
CA CYS A 78 -10.02 9.82 -4.23
C CYS A 78 -11.05 10.83 -4.78
N LYS A 79 -12.06 11.23 -3.99
CA LYS A 79 -13.15 12.14 -4.41
C LYS A 79 -12.81 13.64 -4.29
N LYS A 80 -11.64 14.04 -3.79
CA LYS A 80 -11.28 15.45 -3.53
C LYS A 80 -9.92 15.89 -4.12
N GLY A 81 -9.73 15.81 -5.44
CA GLY A 81 -8.48 16.28 -6.07
C GLY A 81 -7.22 15.50 -5.64
N VAL A 82 -7.42 14.33 -5.04
CA VAL A 82 -6.40 13.38 -4.59
C VAL A 82 -6.02 12.50 -5.78
N ILE A 83 -4.72 12.23 -5.94
CA ILE A 83 -4.25 11.28 -6.96
C ILE A 83 -4.74 9.88 -6.59
N SER A 84 -5.30 9.18 -7.58
CA SER A 84 -5.63 7.77 -7.38
C SER A 84 -4.36 6.98 -7.10
N PHE A 85 -4.30 6.36 -5.92
CA PHE A 85 -3.14 5.59 -5.50
C PHE A 85 -2.96 4.37 -6.41
N PRO A 86 -1.75 4.16 -6.98
CA PRO A 86 -1.30 2.84 -7.40
C PRO A 86 -1.62 1.81 -6.32
N THR A 87 -2.62 0.97 -6.57
CA THR A 87 -3.12 0.02 -5.58
C THR A 87 -2.93 -1.40 -6.07
N VAL A 88 -2.28 -2.20 -5.25
CA VAL A 88 -2.12 -3.64 -5.42
C VAL A 88 -2.88 -4.37 -4.32
N VAL A 89 -3.65 -5.37 -4.72
CA VAL A 89 -4.23 -6.40 -3.84
C VAL A 89 -3.31 -7.61 -3.89
N ALA A 90 -2.77 -8.02 -2.75
CA ALA A 90 -1.75 -9.05 -2.65
C ALA A 90 -2.21 -10.22 -1.76
N ALA A 91 -2.42 -11.38 -2.38
CA ALA A 91 -2.82 -12.60 -1.69
C ALA A 91 -1.59 -13.33 -1.11
N MET A 92 -1.56 -13.54 0.21
CA MET A 92 -0.48 -14.23 0.92
C MET A 92 -0.69 -15.76 0.92
N ARG A 93 0.38 -16.48 0.50
CA ARG A 93 0.64 -17.95 0.44
C ARG A 93 0.79 -18.49 -0.98
N GLU A 94 1.90 -19.18 -1.22
CA GLU A 94 2.02 -20.17 -2.31
C GLU A 94 1.36 -21.49 -1.87
N GLY A 95 0.54 -22.09 -2.74
CA GLY A 95 0.16 -23.52 -2.60
C GLY A 95 -1.33 -23.85 -2.39
N SER A 96 -2.24 -22.87 -2.41
CA SER A 96 -3.69 -23.15 -2.49
C SER A 96 -4.25 -22.86 -3.89
N VAL A 97 -5.24 -23.68 -4.26
CA VAL A 97 -5.81 -23.86 -5.59
C VAL A 97 -6.40 -22.57 -6.14
N ALA A 98 -5.74 -22.00 -7.16
CA ALA A 98 -6.15 -20.84 -7.95
C ALA A 98 -6.33 -19.53 -7.15
N PRO A 99 -5.94 -18.38 -7.73
CA PRO A 99 -6.25 -17.09 -7.13
C PRO A 99 -7.75 -16.98 -6.84
N ASN A 100 -8.11 -16.55 -5.62
CA ASN A 100 -9.50 -16.39 -5.22
C ASN A 100 -10.21 -15.53 -6.28
N GLU A 101 -11.09 -16.13 -7.10
CA GLU A 101 -11.75 -15.44 -8.20
C GLU A 101 -12.47 -14.17 -7.72
N GLU A 102 -12.92 -14.18 -6.46
CA GLU A 102 -13.47 -13.02 -5.79
C GLU A 102 -12.46 -11.87 -5.69
N ALA A 103 -11.23 -12.16 -5.27
CA ALA A 103 -10.17 -11.16 -5.15
C ALA A 103 -9.76 -10.57 -6.50
N GLU A 104 -9.70 -11.39 -7.55
CA GLU A 104 -9.47 -10.87 -8.89
C GLU A 104 -10.64 -10.03 -9.41
N ARG A 105 -11.89 -10.48 -9.20
CA ARG A 105 -13.09 -9.71 -9.57
C ARG A 105 -13.12 -8.39 -8.82
N PHE A 106 -12.78 -8.39 -7.53
CA PHE A 106 -12.67 -7.21 -6.70
C PHE A 106 -11.63 -6.24 -7.28
N ALA A 107 -10.40 -6.71 -7.52
CA ALA A 107 -9.33 -5.88 -8.08
C ALA A 107 -9.72 -5.29 -9.43
N ARG A 108 -10.28 -6.09 -10.35
CA ARG A 108 -10.79 -5.60 -11.65
C ARG A 108 -11.87 -4.54 -11.49
N LYS A 109 -12.87 -4.78 -10.63
CA LYS A 109 -13.98 -3.84 -10.39
C LYS A 109 -13.50 -2.51 -9.78
N ARG A 110 -12.42 -2.55 -8.99
CA ARG A 110 -11.86 -1.37 -8.32
C ARG A 110 -10.65 -0.76 -9.05
N SER A 111 -10.32 -1.27 -10.24
CA SER A 111 -9.13 -0.84 -11.00
C SER A 111 -7.80 -1.00 -10.23
N CYS A 112 -7.73 -1.97 -9.33
CA CYS A 112 -6.51 -2.39 -8.66
C CYS A 112 -5.83 -3.51 -9.46
N ARG A 113 -4.53 -3.69 -9.24
CA ARG A 113 -3.82 -4.87 -9.75
C ARG A 113 -3.83 -5.98 -8.69
N PHE A 114 -3.87 -7.24 -9.11
CA PHE A 114 -3.91 -8.40 -8.22
C PHE A 114 -2.66 -9.25 -8.40
N PHE A 115 -2.04 -9.64 -7.28
CA PHE A 115 -0.87 -10.53 -7.27
C PHE A 115 -0.99 -11.56 -6.15
N GLN A 116 -0.36 -12.71 -6.35
CA GLN A 116 -0.11 -13.67 -5.29
C GLN A 116 1.36 -13.61 -4.91
N TYR A 117 1.65 -13.74 -3.63
CA TYR A 117 3.03 -13.83 -3.16
C TYR A 117 3.18 -14.79 -1.99
N SER A 118 4.41 -15.27 -1.83
CA SER A 118 4.81 -16.08 -0.69
C SER A 118 5.64 -15.23 0.26
N PRO A 119 5.18 -14.99 1.50
CA PRO A 119 6.00 -14.31 2.50
C PRO A 119 7.20 -15.17 2.94
N VAL A 120 7.20 -16.49 2.67
CA VAL A 120 8.31 -17.37 3.03
C VAL A 120 9.43 -17.31 2.01
N THR A 121 9.08 -17.34 0.72
CA THR A 121 10.07 -17.40 -0.37
C THR A 121 10.33 -16.03 -1.01
N GLY A 122 9.52 -15.02 -0.69
CA GLY A 122 9.51 -13.72 -1.36
C GLY A 122 8.98 -13.77 -2.80
N ARG A 123 8.60 -14.95 -3.32
CA ARG A 123 8.14 -15.11 -4.71
C ARG A 123 6.90 -14.25 -4.93
N GLY A 124 6.88 -13.49 -6.03
CA GLY A 124 5.76 -12.63 -6.42
C GLY A 124 5.86 -11.19 -5.89
N LEU A 125 6.64 -10.94 -4.83
CA LEU A 125 6.78 -9.58 -4.26
C LEU A 125 7.45 -8.60 -5.22
N CYS A 126 8.57 -8.99 -5.85
CA CYS A 126 9.24 -8.12 -6.82
C CYS A 126 8.32 -7.72 -7.98
N THR A 127 7.50 -8.66 -8.48
CA THR A 127 6.54 -8.37 -9.56
C THR A 127 5.43 -7.44 -9.08
N ALA A 128 4.90 -7.67 -7.88
CA ALA A 128 3.88 -6.81 -7.30
C ALA A 128 4.40 -5.38 -7.06
N PHE A 129 5.63 -5.24 -6.56
CA PHE A 129 6.29 -3.95 -6.34
C PHE A 129 6.65 -3.24 -7.66
N ALA A 130 7.21 -3.95 -8.64
CA ALA A 130 7.46 -3.40 -9.97
C ALA A 130 6.17 -2.86 -10.59
N SER A 131 5.06 -3.56 -10.39
CA SER A 131 3.74 -3.15 -10.85
C SER A 131 3.23 -1.86 -10.17
N ILE A 132 3.53 -1.64 -8.88
CA ILE A 132 3.28 -0.34 -8.22
C ILE A 132 4.10 0.75 -8.89
N VAL A 133 5.38 0.49 -9.16
CA VAL A 133 6.30 1.45 -9.80
C VAL A 133 5.81 1.82 -11.21
N GLU A 134 5.40 0.86 -12.02
CA GLU A 134 4.86 1.12 -13.36
C GLU A 134 3.60 1.99 -13.31
N HIS A 135 2.68 1.72 -12.38
CA HIS A 135 1.49 2.52 -12.21
C HIS A 135 1.86 3.92 -11.70
N ALA A 136 2.78 4.03 -10.75
CA ALA A 136 3.30 5.30 -10.27
C ALA A 136 3.92 6.14 -11.41
N HIS A 137 4.71 5.50 -12.27
CA HIS A 137 5.29 6.11 -13.47
C HIS A 137 4.21 6.61 -14.42
N ALA A 138 3.22 5.76 -14.75
CA ALA A 138 2.10 6.15 -15.61
C ALA A 138 1.30 7.33 -15.04
N THR A 139 1.09 7.37 -13.72
CA THR A 139 0.45 8.50 -13.03
C THR A 139 1.27 9.77 -13.18
N ARG A 140 2.59 9.71 -12.95
CA ARG A 140 3.49 10.85 -13.15
C ARG A 140 3.41 11.39 -14.59
N LEU A 141 3.41 10.51 -15.59
CA LEU A 141 3.31 10.89 -17.00
C LEU A 141 2.00 11.60 -17.33
N ARG A 142 0.87 11.25 -16.68
CA ARG A 142 -0.42 11.94 -16.88
C ARG A 142 -0.37 13.42 -16.48
N TYR A 143 0.50 13.78 -15.54
CA TYR A 143 0.71 15.14 -15.11
C TYR A 143 1.98 15.78 -15.70
N ALA A 144 2.60 15.17 -16.72
CA ALA A 144 3.84 15.69 -17.30
C ALA A 144 3.71 17.14 -17.82
N THR A 145 2.51 17.53 -18.26
CA THR A 145 2.21 18.88 -18.74
C THR A 145 1.65 19.81 -17.66
N ASP A 146 1.40 19.31 -16.45
CA ASP A 146 0.88 20.08 -15.31
C ASP A 146 1.62 19.72 -14.01
N PRO A 147 2.88 20.15 -13.85
CA PRO A 147 3.67 19.84 -12.67
C PRO A 147 3.12 20.46 -11.38
N ASP A 148 2.54 21.66 -11.48
CA ASP A 148 1.97 22.36 -10.32
C ASP A 148 0.71 21.65 -9.82
N GLY A 149 -0.16 21.21 -10.74
CA GLY A 149 -1.32 20.38 -10.41
C GLY A 149 -0.92 19.03 -9.81
N PHE A 150 0.18 18.42 -10.30
CA PHE A 150 0.74 17.21 -9.69
C PHE A 150 1.14 17.43 -8.24
N GLN A 151 1.93 18.48 -7.97
CA GLN A 151 2.40 18.80 -6.62
C GLN A 151 1.25 19.12 -5.67
N ALA A 152 0.25 19.88 -6.12
CA ALA A 152 -0.94 20.17 -5.34
C ALA A 152 -1.72 18.88 -4.98
N ALA A 153 -1.88 17.98 -5.95
CA ALA A 153 -2.59 16.73 -5.73
C ALA A 153 -1.81 15.77 -4.82
N ILE A 154 -0.47 15.72 -4.91
CA ILE A 154 0.38 14.97 -3.98
C ILE A 154 0.27 15.53 -2.56
N ALA A 155 0.34 16.86 -2.40
CA ALA A 155 0.21 17.50 -1.10
C ALA A 155 -1.17 17.22 -0.44
N GLU A 156 -2.25 17.19 -1.23
CA GLU A 156 -3.57 16.85 -0.72
C GLU A 156 -3.67 15.35 -0.36
N THR A 157 -3.10 14.49 -1.21
CA THR A 157 -3.00 13.03 -0.97
C THR A 157 -2.27 12.74 0.34
N ALA A 158 -1.14 13.42 0.55
CA ALA A 158 -0.33 13.35 1.76
C ALA A 158 -1.14 13.66 3.03
N LYS A 159 -1.91 14.76 3.03
CA LYS A 159 -2.75 15.14 4.18
C LYS A 159 -3.77 14.07 4.50
N VAL A 160 -4.47 13.57 3.49
CA VAL A 160 -5.52 12.57 3.69
C VAL A 160 -4.94 11.27 4.26
N LEU A 161 -3.77 10.85 3.77
CA LEU A 161 -3.07 9.67 4.28
C LEU A 161 -2.62 9.85 5.74
N THR A 162 -2.00 10.99 6.07
CA THR A 162 -1.63 11.33 7.45
C THR A 162 -2.84 11.30 8.39
N ASP A 163 -3.96 11.93 8.00
CA ASP A 163 -5.16 11.99 8.83
C ASP A 163 -5.82 10.62 9.01
N HIS A 164 -5.71 9.72 8.02
CA HIS A 164 -6.17 8.36 8.17
C HIS A 164 -5.30 7.55 9.15
N ILE A 165 -3.99 7.56 8.96
CA ILE A 165 -3.05 6.84 9.84
C ILE A 165 -3.23 7.27 11.29
N ARG A 166 -3.34 8.58 11.54
CA ARG A 166 -3.62 9.12 12.89
C ARG A 166 -4.93 8.61 13.48
N ARG A 167 -6.01 8.58 12.68
CA ARG A 167 -7.32 8.08 13.14
C ARG A 167 -7.29 6.60 13.51
N ARG A 168 -6.61 5.76 12.72
CA ARG A 168 -6.49 4.32 13.04
C ARG A 168 -5.77 4.12 14.38
N LEU A 169 -4.63 4.78 14.56
CA LEU A 169 -3.82 4.63 15.77
C LEU A 169 -4.56 5.08 17.03
N VAL A 170 -5.35 6.16 16.95
CA VAL A 170 -6.19 6.60 18.08
C VAL A 170 -7.26 5.56 18.42
N ASN A 171 -7.91 4.98 17.41
CA ASN A 171 -8.94 3.97 17.63
C ASN A 171 -8.35 2.67 18.21
N ASP A 172 -7.19 2.24 17.73
CA ASP A 172 -6.52 1.03 18.24
C ASP A 172 -6.04 1.22 19.69
N THR A 173 -5.58 2.42 20.05
CA THR A 173 -5.21 2.75 21.44
C THR A 173 -6.43 2.72 22.37
N ALA A 174 -7.60 3.18 21.90
CA ALA A 174 -8.83 3.19 22.69
C ALA A 174 -9.40 1.78 22.92
N VAL A 175 -9.33 0.90 21.91
CA VAL A 175 -9.76 -0.50 22.03
C VAL A 175 -8.86 -1.27 23.00
N THR A 176 -7.53 -1.03 22.95
CA THR A 176 -6.58 -1.70 23.84
C THR A 176 -6.78 -1.31 25.32
N GLN A 177 -7.32 -0.12 25.59
CA GLN A 177 -7.63 0.34 26.95
C GLN A 177 -8.97 -0.18 27.48
N SER A 178 -9.96 -0.42 26.62
CA SER A 178 -11.26 -0.98 27.04
C SER A 178 -11.22 -2.48 27.36
N ASP A 179 -10.24 -3.21 26.85
CA ASP A 179 -10.06 -4.65 27.15
C ASP A 179 -9.31 -4.90 28.47
N GLN A 180 -8.92 -3.84 29.19
CA GLN A 180 -8.21 -3.90 30.48
C GLN A 180 -9.05 -3.45 31.69
N GLU A 181 -10.34 -3.14 31.50
CA GLU A 181 -11.30 -2.82 32.57
C GLU A 181 -12.36 -3.92 32.75
#